data_AF-A0AAW2P045-F1
#
_entry.id   AF-A0AAW2P045-F1
#
_cell.length_a   1.000
_cell.length_b   1.000
_cell.length_c   1.000
_cell.angle_alpha   90.00
_cell.angle_beta   90.00
_cell.angle_gamma   90.00
#
_symmetry.space_group_name_H-M   'P 1'
#
loop_
_entity.id
_entity.type
_entity.pdbx_description
1 polymer ?
#
loop_
_entity_poly.entity_id
_entity_poly.type
_entity_poly.pdbx_seq_one_letter_code
_entity_poly.pdbx_strand_id
1 'polypeptide(L)'
;MLCADHGPCVSGAHNTIVTARAGKDLVSSLVSESRGGDNRDKRVELLQRFARSNFPSVKYMEYAVEVETYTLSKANNLVLNVDGAIGSLFLDLLAGSGMFTKQEIDEIVEIGYLNGLFVLARSIGLIGHTFDQKRLKQPLYRHPWEDVLYTK
;
A
#
# COMPACT_ATOMS: atom_id res chain seq x y z
N MET A 1 -9.16 20.60 -14.99
CA MET A 1 -9.02 20.22 -13.57
C MET A 1 -9.19 18.72 -13.52
N LEU A 2 -8.08 17.96 -13.59
CA LEU A 2 -8.07 16.63 -12.98
C LEU A 2 -8.45 16.91 -11.53
N CYS A 3 -9.64 16.49 -11.10
CA CYS A 3 -9.92 16.39 -9.67
C CYS A 3 -9.00 15.31 -9.11
N ALA A 4 -7.72 15.65 -8.99
CA ALA A 4 -6.74 15.00 -8.15
C ALA A 4 -7.05 15.36 -6.69
N ASP A 5 -8.31 15.20 -6.29
CA ASP A 5 -8.62 14.85 -4.90
C ASP A 5 -8.35 13.35 -4.78
N HIS A 6 -7.08 13.01 -4.94
CA HIS A 6 -6.55 11.75 -4.50
C HIS A 6 -5.64 12.14 -3.36
N GLY A 7 -6.22 12.09 -2.16
CA GLY A 7 -5.48 12.26 -0.92
C GLY A 7 -4.24 11.34 -0.88
N PRO A 8 -3.39 11.51 0.13
CA PRO A 8 -2.09 10.83 0.26
C PRO A 8 -2.14 9.29 0.06
N CYS A 9 -3.32 8.70 0.20
CA CYS A 9 -3.67 7.30 0.02
C CYS A 9 -3.44 6.70 -1.39
N VAL A 10 -3.45 7.49 -2.48
CA VAL A 10 -3.21 6.98 -3.86
C VAL A 10 -1.75 7.14 -4.29
N SER A 11 -1.06 8.15 -3.74
CA SER A 11 0.36 8.42 -4.00
C SER A 11 1.27 7.34 -3.39
N GLY A 12 0.93 6.85 -2.19
CA GLY A 12 1.72 5.83 -1.50
C GLY A 12 1.95 4.57 -2.34
N ALA A 13 0.89 4.05 -2.96
CA ALA A 13 0.96 2.73 -3.61
C ALA A 13 1.51 2.77 -5.07
N HIS A 14 1.58 3.94 -5.72
CA HIS A 14 2.42 4.11 -6.91
C HIS A 14 3.90 4.23 -6.50
N ASN A 15 4.17 4.92 -5.39
CA ASN A 15 5.51 5.00 -4.81
C ASN A 15 6.02 3.62 -4.40
N THR A 16 5.23 2.76 -3.74
CA THR A 16 5.65 1.39 -3.34
C THR A 16 6.09 0.54 -4.54
N ILE A 17 5.39 0.61 -5.67
CA ILE A 17 5.75 -0.14 -6.90
C ILE A 17 7.03 0.42 -7.54
N VAL A 18 7.14 1.74 -7.65
CA VAL A 18 8.34 2.38 -8.21
C VAL A 18 9.54 2.16 -7.30
N THR A 19 9.35 2.17 -5.97
CA THR A 19 10.43 1.97 -5.00
C THR A 19 10.86 0.52 -4.88
N ALA A 20 9.94 -0.45 -4.79
CA ALA A 20 10.26 -1.88 -4.79
C ALA A 20 10.92 -2.33 -6.10
N ARG A 21 10.48 -1.81 -7.26
CA ARG A 21 11.16 -2.06 -8.56
C ARG A 21 12.45 -1.28 -8.76
N ALA A 22 12.65 -0.17 -8.04
CA ALA A 22 13.90 0.62 -8.07
C ALA A 22 14.96 0.12 -7.07
N GLY A 23 14.75 -1.04 -6.42
CA GLY A 23 15.73 -1.62 -5.49
C GLY A 23 15.88 -0.84 -4.18
N LYS A 24 14.84 -0.14 -3.75
CA LYS A 24 14.84 0.54 -2.44
C LYS A 24 14.65 -0.47 -1.29
N ASP A 25 15.27 -0.15 -0.16
CA ASP A 25 15.30 -0.97 1.05
C ASP A 25 13.89 -1.33 1.57
N LEU A 26 13.75 -2.50 2.19
CA LEU A 26 12.48 -3.12 2.58
C LEU A 26 11.65 -2.18 3.48
N VAL A 27 12.32 -1.46 4.38
CA VAL A 27 11.71 -0.48 5.29
C VAL A 27 11.06 0.67 4.52
N SER A 28 11.68 1.12 3.42
CA SER A 28 11.16 2.23 2.61
C SER A 28 9.97 1.85 1.72
N SER A 29 9.74 0.56 1.51
CA SER A 29 8.54 0.05 0.82
C SER A 29 7.35 -0.15 1.76
N LEU A 30 7.61 -0.37 3.06
CA LEU A 30 6.60 -0.59 4.10
C LEU A 30 6.04 0.70 4.71
N VAL A 31 6.73 1.82 4.49
CA VAL A 31 6.40 3.10 5.12
C VAL A 31 5.95 4.08 4.06
N SER A 32 4.81 4.74 4.31
CA SER A 32 4.31 5.83 3.46
C SER A 32 4.32 7.13 4.24
N GLU A 33 4.74 8.20 3.58
CA GLU A 33 4.71 9.53 4.15
C GLU A 33 3.26 10.02 4.31
N SER A 34 2.77 10.03 5.56
CA SER A 34 1.47 10.62 5.88
C SER A 34 1.62 12.08 6.31
N ARG A 35 0.56 12.87 6.11
CA ARG A 35 0.47 14.25 6.61
C ARG A 35 0.28 14.23 8.14
N GLY A 36 1.38 14.01 8.85
CA GLY A 36 1.47 14.02 10.31
C GLY A 36 1.01 12.71 10.98
N GLY A 37 1.66 12.34 12.08
CA GLY A 37 1.41 11.10 12.83
C GLY A 37 0.02 10.96 13.44
N ASP A 38 -0.75 12.05 13.53
CA ASP A 38 -2.10 12.08 14.12
C ASP A 38 -3.19 11.65 13.11
N ASN A 39 -2.94 11.82 11.80
CA ASN A 39 -3.88 11.44 10.75
C ASN A 39 -3.51 10.08 10.15
N ARG A 40 -3.66 9.03 10.95
CA ARG A 40 -3.40 7.65 10.53
C ARG A 40 -4.43 7.15 9.53
N ASP A 41 -3.99 6.27 8.62
CA ASP A 41 -4.87 5.66 7.62
C ASP A 41 -5.86 4.69 8.29
N LYS A 42 -7.14 5.06 8.28
CA LYS A 42 -8.22 4.25 8.89
C LYS A 42 -8.34 2.85 8.28
N ARG A 43 -7.87 2.64 7.04
CA ARG A 43 -7.88 1.30 6.41
C ARG A 43 -6.96 0.34 7.16
N VAL A 44 -5.78 0.81 7.57
CA VAL A 44 -4.82 0.03 8.36
C VAL A 44 -5.44 -0.36 9.70
N GLU A 45 -6.09 0.59 10.38
CA GLU A 45 -6.77 0.33 11.65
C GLU A 45 -7.88 -0.72 11.52
N LEU A 46 -8.70 -0.63 10.47
CA LEU A 46 -9.76 -1.62 10.20
C LEU A 46 -9.18 -3.02 9.94
N LEU A 47 -8.11 -3.11 9.16
CA LEU A 47 -7.42 -4.37 8.88
C LEU A 47 -6.83 -4.99 10.16
N GLN A 48 -6.18 -4.19 11.00
CA GLN A 48 -5.63 -4.64 12.28
C GLN A 48 -6.72 -5.17 13.21
N ARG A 49 -7.84 -4.44 13.33
CA ARG A 49 -8.99 -4.87 14.15
C ARG A 49 -9.56 -6.19 13.65
N PHE A 50 -9.75 -6.32 12.33
CA PHE A 50 -10.25 -7.55 11.73
C PHE A 50 -9.31 -8.73 12.00
N ALA A 51 -8.01 -8.55 11.80
CA ALA A 51 -7.02 -9.60 12.04
C ALA A 51 -7.00 -10.08 13.49
N ARG A 52 -6.94 -9.15 14.46
CA ARG A 52 -6.93 -9.48 15.90
C ARG A 52 -8.16 -10.28 16.34
N SER A 53 -9.32 -10.08 15.70
CA SER A 53 -10.55 -10.78 16.06
C SER A 53 -10.76 -12.10 15.32
N ASN A 54 -10.16 -12.29 14.15
CA ASN A 54 -10.48 -13.43 13.27
C ASN A 54 -9.33 -14.39 13.04
N PHE A 55 -8.08 -13.95 13.19
CA PHE A 55 -6.92 -14.77 12.85
C PHE A 55 -6.45 -15.56 14.07
N PRO A 56 -5.99 -16.82 13.89
CA PRO A 56 -5.48 -17.64 15.00
C PRO A 56 -4.16 -17.09 15.57
N SER A 57 -3.38 -16.39 14.74
CA SER A 57 -2.15 -15.70 15.13
C SER A 57 -1.94 -14.49 14.24
N VAL A 58 -1.36 -13.42 14.80
CA VAL A 58 -1.05 -12.15 14.11
C VAL A 58 0.42 -11.73 14.34
N LYS A 59 1.32 -12.72 14.33
CA LYS A 59 2.73 -12.54 14.69
C LYS A 59 3.45 -11.53 13.79
N TYR A 60 3.24 -11.62 12.49
CA TYR A 60 3.93 -10.76 11.51
C TYR A 60 3.37 -9.34 11.53
N MET A 61 2.04 -9.19 11.69
CA MET A 61 1.41 -7.89 11.85
C MET A 61 1.86 -7.19 13.14
N GLU A 62 1.96 -7.88 14.28
CA GLU A 62 2.48 -7.26 15.51
C GLU A 62 3.95 -6.83 15.37
N TYR A 63 4.76 -7.63 14.68
CA TYR A 63 6.14 -7.24 14.36
C TYR A 63 6.17 -5.98 13.48
N ALA A 64 5.29 -5.85 12.48
CA ALA A 64 5.20 -4.66 11.66
C ALA A 64 4.80 -3.40 12.46
N VAL A 65 3.91 -3.54 13.47
CA VAL A 65 3.55 -2.45 14.39
C VAL A 65 4.70 -2.08 15.32
N GLU A 66 5.52 -3.04 15.75
CA GLU A 66 6.73 -2.77 16.51
C GLU A 66 7.76 -1.99 15.67
N VAL A 67 7.94 -2.38 14.41
CA VAL A 67 8.79 -1.65 13.45
C VAL A 67 8.26 -0.24 13.21
N GLU A 68 6.94 -0.05 13.08
CA GLU A 68 6.32 1.28 12.99
C GLU A 68 6.64 2.14 14.22
N THR A 69 6.52 1.56 15.42
CA THR A 69 6.84 2.27 16.67
C THR A 69 8.30 2.72 16.68
N TYR A 70 9.21 1.87 16.18
CA TYR A 70 10.62 2.23 16.01
C TYR A 70 10.82 3.33 14.96
N THR A 71 10.16 3.27 13.80
CA THR A 71 10.33 4.29 12.75
C THR A 71 9.75 5.64 13.14
N LEU A 72 8.66 5.66 13.90
CA LEU A 72 8.08 6.88 14.46
C LEU A 72 9.03 7.59 15.42
N SER A 73 9.93 6.86 16.11
CA SER A 73 10.98 7.48 16.92
C SER A 73 12.01 8.28 16.10
N LYS A 74 12.11 8.01 14.78
CA LYS A 74 13.02 8.67 13.86
C LYS A 74 12.35 9.82 13.12
N ALA A 75 11.12 9.61 12.66
CA ALA A 75 10.32 10.67 12.07
C ALA A 75 8.82 10.39 12.19
N ASN A 76 8.06 11.42 12.59
CA ASN A 76 6.63 11.32 12.93
C ASN A 76 5.70 11.10 11.72
N ASN A 77 6.23 11.11 10.50
CA ASN A 77 5.52 10.85 9.25
C ASN A 77 5.70 9.41 8.74
N LEU A 78 6.55 8.62 9.40
CA LEU A 78 6.90 7.24 9.00
C LEU A 78 5.94 6.23 9.63
N VAL A 79 4.71 6.22 9.12
CA VAL A 79 3.60 5.36 9.54
C VAL A 79 3.53 4.11 8.65
N LEU A 80 3.10 2.98 9.21
CA LEU A 80 2.87 1.74 8.47
C LEU A 80 1.82 1.97 7.38
N ASN A 81 2.19 1.66 6.13
CA ASN A 81 1.29 1.83 5.01
C ASN A 81 0.27 0.68 4.91
N VAL A 82 -0.80 0.91 4.14
CA VAL A 82 -1.83 -0.12 3.90
C VAL A 82 -1.26 -1.35 3.18
N ASP A 83 -0.25 -1.17 2.32
CA ASP A 83 0.37 -2.26 1.56
C ASP A 83 1.14 -3.21 2.48
N GLY A 84 1.90 -2.67 3.43
CA GLY A 84 2.66 -3.40 4.45
C GLY A 84 1.76 -4.03 5.50
N ALA A 85 0.64 -3.38 5.85
CA ALA A 85 -0.40 -4.00 6.66
C ALA A 85 -1.03 -5.21 5.94
N ILE A 86 -1.37 -5.09 4.65
CA ILE A 86 -1.91 -6.22 3.88
C ILE A 86 -0.86 -7.33 3.72
N GLY A 87 0.40 -7.00 3.44
CA GLY A 87 1.48 -7.97 3.27
C GLY A 87 1.76 -8.79 4.54
N SER A 88 1.87 -8.11 5.68
CA SER A 88 2.07 -8.79 6.98
C SER A 88 0.87 -9.68 7.35
N LEU A 89 -0.35 -9.20 7.12
CA LEU A 89 -1.56 -9.99 7.34
C LEU A 89 -1.68 -11.19 6.40
N PHE A 90 -1.27 -11.07 5.14
CA PHE A 90 -1.28 -12.19 4.22
C PHE A 90 -0.30 -13.27 4.66
N LEU A 91 0.84 -12.89 5.22
CA LEU A 91 1.81 -13.82 5.78
C LEU A 91 1.28 -14.51 7.04
N ASP A 92 0.60 -13.76 7.91
CA ASP A 92 -0.12 -14.31 9.08
C ASP A 92 -1.24 -15.26 8.66
N LEU A 93 -1.95 -14.98 7.56
CA LEU A 93 -2.98 -15.86 7.01
C LEU A 93 -2.38 -17.17 6.52
N LEU A 94 -1.31 -17.11 5.72
CA LEU A 94 -0.64 -18.31 5.20
C LEU A 94 -0.08 -19.17 6.33
N ALA A 95 0.62 -18.55 7.28
CA ALA A 95 1.21 -19.25 8.42
C ALA A 95 0.14 -19.78 9.40
N GLY A 96 -0.94 -19.02 9.61
CA GLY A 96 -2.03 -19.38 10.52
C GLY A 96 -3.03 -20.38 9.95
N SER A 97 -3.09 -20.54 8.62
CA SER A 97 -4.01 -21.48 7.96
C SER A 97 -3.72 -22.95 8.25
N GLY A 98 -2.48 -23.29 8.62
CA GLY A 98 -2.03 -24.67 8.80
C GLY A 98 -2.01 -25.50 7.51
N MET A 99 -2.28 -24.90 6.35
CA MET A 99 -2.35 -25.57 5.06
C MET A 99 -1.02 -25.59 4.31
N PHE A 100 -0.09 -24.71 4.68
CA PHE A 100 1.18 -24.52 4.00
C PHE A 100 2.36 -24.77 4.94
N THR A 101 3.39 -25.43 4.43
CA THR A 101 4.70 -25.52 5.07
C THR A 101 5.45 -24.19 4.93
N LYS A 102 6.47 -23.97 5.77
CA LYS A 102 7.26 -22.73 5.71
C LYS A 102 7.90 -22.53 4.34
N GLN A 103 8.38 -23.62 3.73
CA GLN A 103 9.02 -23.61 2.41
C GLN A 103 8.04 -23.17 1.32
N GLU A 104 6.81 -23.69 1.33
CA GLU A 104 5.78 -23.28 0.36
C GLU A 104 5.39 -21.81 0.53
N ILE A 105 5.34 -21.31 1.78
CA ILE A 105 5.06 -19.89 2.04
C ILE A 105 6.17 -19.01 1.45
N ASP A 106 7.44 -19.39 1.66
CA ASP A 106 8.60 -18.66 1.13
C ASP A 106 8.57 -18.63 -0.41
N GLU A 107 8.26 -19.76 -1.06
CA GLU A 107 8.10 -19.82 -2.53
C GLU A 107 6.94 -18.96 -3.04
N ILE A 108 5.78 -18.98 -2.39
CA ILE A 108 4.62 -18.15 -2.77
C ILE A 108 4.97 -16.65 -2.70
N VAL A 109 5.72 -16.25 -1.68
CA VAL A 109 6.18 -14.87 -1.52
C VAL A 109 7.20 -14.50 -2.59
N GLU A 110 8.15 -15.39 -2.90
CA GLU A 110 9.18 -15.18 -3.91
C GLU A 110 8.61 -15.06 -5.33
N ILE A 111 7.62 -15.88 -5.68
CA ILE A 111 6.89 -15.79 -6.95
C ILE A 111 6.16 -14.43 -7.09
N GLY A 112 5.87 -13.76 -5.97
CA GLY A 112 5.26 -12.44 -5.96
C GLY A 112 3.74 -12.48 -6.11
N TYR A 113 3.06 -13.48 -5.53
CA TYR A 113 1.59 -13.60 -5.54
C TYR A 113 0.88 -12.31 -5.07
N LEU A 114 1.44 -11.62 -4.07
CA LEU A 114 0.92 -10.35 -3.57
C LEU A 114 0.88 -9.25 -4.63
N ASN A 115 1.85 -9.24 -5.55
CA ASN A 115 1.84 -8.28 -6.67
C ASN A 115 0.66 -8.54 -7.61
N GLY A 116 0.33 -9.81 -7.85
CA GLY A 116 -0.84 -10.20 -8.67
C GLY A 116 -2.15 -9.74 -8.05
N LEU A 117 -2.32 -9.96 -6.74
CA LEU A 117 -3.51 -9.50 -6.00
C LEU A 117 -3.66 -7.97 -6.06
N PHE A 118 -2.55 -7.24 -5.92
CA PHE A 118 -2.54 -5.79 -6.01
C PHE A 118 -2.92 -5.29 -7.41
N VAL A 119 -2.35 -5.88 -8.46
CA VAL A 119 -2.68 -5.53 -9.86
C VAL A 119 -4.17 -5.76 -10.14
N LEU A 120 -4.74 -6.85 -9.65
CA LEU A 120 -6.17 -7.13 -9.80
C LEU A 120 -7.03 -6.06 -9.12
N ALA A 121 -6.75 -5.75 -7.84
CA ALA A 121 -7.50 -4.74 -7.10
C ALA A 121 -7.43 -3.35 -7.76
N ARG A 122 -6.25 -2.95 -8.24
CA ARG A 122 -6.06 -1.68 -8.95
C ARG A 122 -6.78 -1.65 -10.30
N SER A 123 -6.84 -2.77 -11.01
CA SER A 123 -7.53 -2.87 -12.30
C SER A 123 -9.02 -2.54 -12.16
N ILE A 124 -9.65 -2.99 -11.07
CA ILE A 124 -11.05 -2.62 -10.76
C ILE A 124 -11.20 -1.10 -10.60
N GLY A 125 -10.29 -0.46 -9.86
CA GLY A 125 -10.28 0.99 -9.68
C GLY A 125 -10.05 1.77 -10.99
N LEU A 126 -9.11 1.33 -11.82
CA LEU A 126 -8.83 1.94 -13.13
C LEU A 126 -10.03 1.86 -14.08
N ILE A 127 -10.72 0.71 -14.10
CA ILE A 127 -11.96 0.54 -14.86
C ILE A 127 -13.05 1.49 -14.32
N GLY A 128 -13.21 1.56 -13.00
CA GLY A 128 -14.14 2.48 -12.34
C GLY A 128 -13.89 3.94 -12.73
N HIS A 129 -12.64 4.40 -12.67
CA HIS A 129 -12.27 5.76 -13.10
C HIS A 129 -12.56 5.98 -14.58
N THR A 130 -12.28 5.00 -15.44
CA THR A 130 -12.58 5.12 -16.88
C THR A 130 -14.06 5.34 -17.12
N PHE A 131 -14.93 4.61 -16.42
CA PHE A 131 -16.37 4.80 -16.53
C PHE A 131 -16.84 6.13 -15.92
N ASP A 132 -16.25 6.55 -14.81
CA ASP A 132 -16.58 7.81 -14.17
C ASP A 132 -16.22 9.02 -15.06
N GLN A 133 -15.05 9.00 -15.70
CA GLN A 133 -14.64 10.03 -16.67
C GLN A 133 -15.60 10.11 -17.87
N LYS A 134 -16.05 8.95 -18.37
CA LYS A 134 -17.07 8.89 -19.44
C LYS A 134 -18.42 9.43 -18.98
N ARG A 135 -18.86 9.07 -17.77
CA ARG A 135 -20.11 9.56 -17.16
C ARG A 135 -20.10 11.07 -16.98
N LEU A 136 -18.97 11.63 -16.53
CA LEU A 136 -18.77 13.07 -16.33
C LEU A 136 -18.49 13.84 -17.63
N LYS A 137 -18.39 13.14 -18.78
CA LYS A 137 -18.11 13.73 -20.10
C LYS A 137 -16.86 14.63 -20.08
N GLN A 138 -15.83 14.19 -19.39
CA GLN A 138 -14.60 14.97 -19.21
C GLN A 138 -13.91 15.19 -20.58
N PRO A 139 -13.47 16.42 -20.87
CA PRO A 139 -12.81 16.74 -22.13
C PRO A 139 -11.38 16.21 -22.16
N LEU A 140 -10.74 16.29 -23.33
CA LEU A 140 -9.33 15.91 -23.49
C LEU A 140 -8.43 16.72 -22.54
N TYR A 141 -7.61 16.02 -21.76
CA TYR A 141 -6.67 16.66 -20.85
C TYR A 141 -5.42 17.16 -21.58
N ARG A 142 -4.99 18.38 -21.26
CA ARG A 142 -3.69 18.95 -21.64
C ARG A 142 -3.03 19.51 -20.40
N HIS A 143 -1.76 19.14 -20.19
CA HIS A 143 -1.00 19.56 -19.02
C HIS A 143 -0.56 21.03 -19.14
N PRO A 144 -0.66 21.84 -18.07
CA PRO A 144 -0.17 23.23 -18.06
C PRO A 144 1.34 23.29 -18.32
N TRP A 145 1.79 24.27 -19.11
CA TRP A 145 3.21 24.45 -19.37
C TRP A 145 4.00 24.96 -18.17
N GLU A 146 3.34 25.64 -17.25
CA GLU A 146 3.92 26.20 -16.02
C GLU A 146 4.45 25.12 -15.08
N ASP A 147 3.82 23.94 -15.11
CA ASP A 147 4.19 22.77 -14.32
C ASP A 147 5.29 21.93 -14.99
N VAL A 148 5.72 22.29 -16.20
CA VAL A 148 6.77 21.59 -16.95
C VAL A 148 8.06 22.38 -16.88
N LEU A 149 9.06 21.82 -16.20
CA LEU A 149 10.41 22.37 -16.20
C LEU A 149 11.08 22.11 -17.55
N TYR A 150 11.11 23.13 -18.41
CA TYR A 150 11.88 23.10 -19.65
C TYR A 150 13.33 23.53 -19.37
N THR A 151 14.23 22.57 -19.24
CA THR A 151 15.68 22.82 -19.20
C THR A 151 16.21 23.00 -20.63
N LYS A 152 17.07 23.99 -20.84
CA LYS A 152 17.76 24.22 -22.12
C LYS A 152 18.85 23.20 -22.38
#